data_AF-A0A5E9MMD0-F1
#
_entry.id   AF-A0A5E9MMD0-F1
#
_cell.length_a   1.000
_cell.length_b   1.000
_cell.length_c   1.000
_cell.angle_alpha   90.00
_cell.angle_beta   90.00
_cell.angle_gamma   90.00
#
_symmetry.space_group_name_H-M   'P 1'
#
loop_
_entity.id
_entity.type
_entity.pdbx_description
1 polymer ?
#
loop_
_entity_poly.entity_id
_entity_poly.type
_entity_poly.pdbx_seq_one_letter_code
_entity_poly.pdbx_strand_id
1 'polypeptide(L)'
;MKKAIIVMFVVTVILTIAALIDEFMTQDTKHGQSRFTSHHPMKINTYKKGQCTYYVFERVKNDGNKINNTWSDAKHWDKKAIDDGYIVDRNPKKGSILQSSKGKYGHVAYIETINEDGSMQVSEMNYTQPYEITKRTIHTYDIKNYYYIHPQKIKT
;
A
#
# COMPACT_ATOMS: atom_id res chain seq x y z
N MET A 1 9.32 -58.95 26.04
CA MET A 1 8.83 -58.39 24.75
C MET A 1 7.63 -57.46 24.90
N LYS A 2 6.55 -57.82 25.62
CA LYS A 2 5.35 -56.97 25.79
C LYS A 2 5.61 -55.62 26.49
N LYS A 3 6.49 -55.58 27.51
CA LYS A 3 6.85 -54.34 28.24
C LYS A 3 7.58 -53.32 27.36
N ALA A 4 8.42 -53.77 26.42
CA ALA A 4 9.16 -52.88 25.50
C ALA A 4 8.24 -52.26 24.43
N ILE A 5 7.23 -53.00 23.97
CA ILE A 5 6.22 -52.50 23.02
C ILE A 5 5.36 -51.42 23.68
N ILE A 6 4.96 -51.61 24.94
CA ILE A 6 4.19 -50.61 25.69
C ILE A 6 5.02 -49.33 25.90
N VAL A 7 6.31 -49.44 26.25
CA VAL A 7 7.19 -48.28 26.42
C VAL A 7 7.38 -47.52 25.11
N MET A 8 7.59 -48.23 23.99
CA MET A 8 7.70 -47.60 22.67
C MET A 8 6.43 -46.85 22.25
N PHE A 9 5.25 -47.42 22.52
CA PHE A 9 3.97 -46.75 22.24
C PHE A 9 3.74 -45.52 23.10
N VAL A 10 4.12 -45.58 24.38
CA VAL A 10 3.99 -44.43 25.28
C VAL A 10 4.94 -43.30 24.87
N VAL A 11 6.17 -43.62 24.46
CA VAL A 11 7.14 -42.61 24.02
C VAL A 11 6.72 -41.95 22.70
N THR A 12 6.22 -42.69 21.73
CA THR A 12 5.74 -42.11 20.47
C THR A 12 4.50 -41.24 20.66
N VAL A 13 3.56 -41.65 21.52
CA VAL A 13 2.39 -40.84 21.86
C VAL A 13 2.78 -39.55 22.58
N ILE A 14 3.75 -39.59 23.50
CA ILE A 14 4.24 -38.38 24.19
C ILE A 14 4.92 -37.41 23.21
N LEU A 15 5.74 -37.92 22.28
CA LEU A 15 6.42 -37.09 21.29
C LEU A 15 5.46 -36.42 20.30
N THR A 16 4.38 -37.11 19.89
CA THR A 16 3.38 -36.49 19.00
C THR A 16 2.51 -35.47 19.73
N ILE A 17 2.19 -35.71 21.01
CA ILE A 17 1.48 -34.73 21.84
C ILE A 17 2.34 -33.48 22.04
N ALA A 18 3.65 -33.62 22.29
CA ALA A 18 4.56 -32.48 22.42
C ALA A 18 4.61 -31.62 21.14
N ALA A 19 4.70 -32.24 19.96
CA ALA A 19 4.68 -31.52 18.69
C ALA A 19 3.35 -30.80 18.42
N LEU A 20 2.21 -31.40 18.80
CA LEU A 20 0.90 -30.75 18.69
C LEU A 20 0.74 -29.55 19.63
N ILE A 21 1.37 -29.59 20.81
CA ILE A 21 1.36 -28.45 21.75
C ILE A 21 2.21 -27.31 21.18
N ASP A 22 3.39 -27.58 20.61
CA ASP A 22 4.22 -26.55 19.98
C ASP A 22 3.49 -25.88 18.79
N GLU A 23 2.77 -26.65 17.97
CA GLU A 23 2.00 -26.12 16.84
C GLU A 23 0.81 -25.25 17.30
N PHE A 24 0.13 -25.64 18.39
CA PHE A 24 -0.93 -24.86 19.01
C PHE A 24 -0.42 -23.54 19.63
N MET A 25 0.72 -23.57 20.33
CA MET A 25 1.34 -22.38 20.95
C MET A 25 1.92 -21.41 19.90
N THR A 26 2.29 -21.91 18.72
CA THR A 26 2.75 -21.09 17.58
C THR A 26 1.57 -20.40 16.85
N GLN A 27 0.34 -20.88 17.05
CA GLN A 27 -0.85 -20.31 16.42
C GLN A 27 -1.33 -19.04 17.15
N ASP A 28 -1.21 -19.00 18.47
CA ASP A 28 -1.70 -17.89 19.31
C ASP A 28 -0.80 -16.63 19.24
N THR A 29 0.50 -16.81 18.92
CA THR A 29 1.43 -15.70 18.71
C THR A 29 1.26 -14.98 17.37
N LYS A 30 0.50 -15.53 16.41
CA LYS A 30 0.24 -14.90 15.10
C LYS A 30 -1.09 -14.16 15.00
N HIS A 31 -1.98 -14.29 15.98
CA HIS A 31 -3.33 -13.72 15.94
C HIS A 31 -3.65 -12.74 17.07
N GLY A 32 -2.62 -12.26 17.79
CA GLY A 32 -2.76 -11.47 19.01
C GLY A 32 -2.54 -9.96 18.90
N GLN A 33 -2.43 -9.34 17.72
CA GLN A 33 -2.32 -7.88 17.61
C GLN A 33 -3.09 -7.30 16.41
N SER A 34 -4.25 -6.69 16.70
CA SER A 34 -4.81 -5.48 16.05
C SER A 34 -6.34 -5.46 16.09
N ARG A 35 -6.94 -5.45 17.29
CA ARG A 35 -8.35 -5.07 17.48
C ARG A 35 -8.57 -3.83 18.35
N PHE A 36 -7.52 -3.08 18.68
CA PHE A 36 -7.67 -1.83 19.43
C PHE A 36 -6.99 -0.68 18.65
N THR A 37 -7.84 0.16 18.06
CA THR A 37 -7.54 1.28 17.14
C THR A 37 -7.14 0.87 15.71
N SER A 38 -8.14 0.52 14.89
CA SER A 38 -7.98 0.65 13.43
C SER A 38 -7.86 2.15 13.12
N HIS A 39 -6.64 2.68 13.22
CA HIS A 39 -6.34 4.02 12.73
C HIS A 39 -6.38 3.94 11.21
N HIS A 40 -7.60 4.04 10.66
CA HIS A 40 -7.82 3.95 9.24
C HIS A 40 -7.18 5.18 8.60
N PRO A 41 -6.05 5.05 7.86
CA PRO A 41 -5.27 6.21 7.44
C PRO A 41 -6.08 7.12 6.52
N MET A 42 -7.14 6.60 5.90
CA MET A 42 -8.06 7.33 5.03
C MET A 42 -9.18 8.10 5.76
N LYS A 43 -9.30 8.02 7.09
CA LYS A 43 -10.38 8.70 7.83
C LYS A 43 -10.24 10.22 7.75
N ILE A 44 -9.02 10.73 7.89
CA ILE A 44 -8.70 12.15 7.89
C ILE A 44 -7.63 12.42 6.83
N ASN A 45 -7.91 13.37 5.94
CA ASN A 45 -6.92 13.90 5.01
C ASN A 45 -6.18 15.06 5.66
N THR A 46 -4.90 14.88 5.94
CA THR A 46 -4.01 15.86 6.57
C THR A 46 -3.25 16.70 5.56
N TYR A 47 -3.39 16.44 4.25
CA TYR A 47 -2.77 17.26 3.21
C TYR A 47 -3.50 18.60 3.06
N LYS A 48 -2.80 19.61 2.55
CA LYS A 48 -3.37 20.95 2.36
C LYS A 48 -4.37 20.95 1.20
N LYS A 49 -5.61 21.38 1.46
CA LYS A 49 -6.63 21.58 0.41
C LYS A 49 -6.10 22.44 -0.74
N GLY A 50 -6.50 22.10 -1.95
CA GLY A 50 -6.05 22.80 -3.15
C GLY A 50 -4.69 22.33 -3.69
N GLN A 51 -4.08 21.29 -3.13
CA GLN A 51 -2.79 20.73 -3.58
C GLN A 51 -2.95 19.34 -4.22
N CYS A 52 -1.96 18.94 -5.01
CA CYS A 52 -1.92 17.63 -5.69
C CYS A 52 -2.04 16.46 -4.69
N THR A 53 -1.32 16.54 -3.58
CA THR A 53 -1.32 15.54 -2.51
C THR A 53 -2.70 15.33 -1.88
N TYR A 54 -3.41 16.43 -1.60
CA TYR A 54 -4.78 16.38 -1.07
C TYR A 54 -5.74 15.70 -2.04
N TYR A 55 -5.70 16.09 -3.31
CA TYR A 55 -6.58 15.52 -4.32
C TYR A 55 -6.32 14.03 -4.54
N VAL A 56 -5.06 13.62 -4.69
CA VAL A 56 -4.71 12.22 -4.92
C VAL A 56 -5.11 11.36 -3.73
N PHE A 57 -4.95 11.84 -2.50
CA PHE A 57 -5.42 11.12 -1.32
C PHE A 57 -6.93 10.87 -1.36
N GLU A 58 -7.75 11.89 -1.65
CA GLU A 58 -9.21 11.71 -1.78
C GLU A 58 -9.55 10.79 -2.96
N ARG A 59 -8.83 10.89 -4.08
CA ARG A 59 -9.09 10.06 -5.25
C ARG A 59 -8.83 8.58 -4.98
N VAL A 60 -7.75 8.26 -4.25
CA VAL A 60 -7.41 6.92 -3.78
C VAL A 60 -8.46 6.39 -2.81
N LYS A 61 -8.90 7.23 -1.86
CA LYS A 61 -9.98 6.90 -0.91
C LYS A 61 -11.27 6.54 -1.62
N ASN A 62 -11.66 7.36 -2.60
CA ASN A 62 -12.87 7.16 -3.39
C ASN A 62 -12.81 5.88 -4.26
N ASP A 63 -11.62 5.39 -4.58
CA ASP A 63 -11.40 4.11 -5.27
C ASP A 63 -11.40 2.89 -4.32
N GLY A 64 -11.70 3.10 -3.02
CA GLY A 64 -11.70 2.05 -2.00
C GLY A 64 -10.31 1.56 -1.62
N ASN A 65 -9.28 2.36 -1.90
CA ASN A 65 -7.90 2.05 -1.58
C ASN A 65 -7.39 2.94 -0.43
N LYS A 66 -6.21 2.60 0.09
CA LYS A 66 -5.54 3.33 1.18
C LYS A 66 -4.09 3.68 0.85
N ILE A 67 -3.69 4.85 1.33
CA ILE A 67 -2.30 5.34 1.48
C ILE A 67 -2.14 5.97 2.86
N ASN A 68 -0.92 6.30 3.29
CA ASN A 68 -0.73 7.09 4.50
C ASN A 68 -1.10 8.57 4.27
N ASN A 69 -1.57 9.25 5.31
CA ASN A 69 -1.90 10.67 5.30
C ASN A 69 -0.71 11.57 5.70
N THR A 70 0.41 11.02 6.21
CA THR A 70 1.55 11.80 6.72
C THR A 70 2.80 11.83 5.82
N TRP A 71 2.68 11.57 4.52
CA TRP A 71 3.85 11.60 3.61
C TRP A 71 4.37 13.01 3.32
N SER A 72 3.66 14.07 3.70
CA SER A 72 4.04 15.48 3.46
C SER A 72 4.10 15.78 1.95
N ASP A 73 5.08 16.56 1.49
CA ASP A 73 5.24 16.97 0.10
C ASP A 73 5.42 15.78 -0.85
N ALA A 74 4.89 15.92 -2.06
CA ALA A 74 4.90 14.90 -3.11
C ALA A 74 6.30 14.32 -3.40
N LYS A 75 7.37 15.13 -3.31
CA LYS A 75 8.76 14.67 -3.53
C LYS A 75 9.25 13.59 -2.58
N HIS A 76 8.56 13.35 -1.47
CA HIS A 76 8.92 12.33 -0.48
C HIS A 76 8.01 11.10 -0.53
N TRP A 77 6.95 11.13 -1.35
CA TRP A 77 5.92 10.09 -1.34
C TRP A 77 6.47 8.73 -1.74
N ASP A 78 7.40 8.66 -2.69
CA ASP A 78 8.06 7.42 -3.09
C ASP A 78 8.78 6.77 -1.90
N LYS A 79 9.71 7.49 -1.26
CA LYS A 79 10.51 6.96 -0.15
C LYS A 79 9.64 6.61 1.06
N LYS A 80 8.71 7.49 1.45
CA LYS A 80 7.86 7.24 2.60
C LYS A 80 6.83 6.14 2.36
N ALA A 81 6.37 5.97 1.13
CA ALA A 81 5.52 4.84 0.77
C ALA A 81 6.28 3.51 0.89
N ILE A 82 7.55 3.47 0.47
CA ILE A 82 8.43 2.31 0.69
C ILE A 82 8.59 2.04 2.19
N ASP A 83 8.89 3.07 2.99
CA ASP A 83 9.06 2.95 4.44
C ASP A 83 7.77 2.41 5.14
N ASP A 84 6.60 2.73 4.59
CA ASP A 84 5.28 2.23 5.04
C ASP A 84 4.87 0.88 4.41
N GLY A 85 5.75 0.23 3.64
CA GLY A 85 5.52 -1.09 3.06
C GLY A 85 4.62 -1.11 1.82
N TYR A 86 4.49 0.01 1.11
CA TYR A 86 3.85 0.05 -0.21
C TYR A 86 4.83 -0.38 -1.30
N ILE A 87 4.30 -0.98 -2.37
CA ILE A 87 5.09 -1.25 -3.57
C ILE A 87 5.27 0.08 -4.29
N VAL A 88 6.52 0.42 -4.58
CA VAL A 88 6.91 1.56 -5.39
C VAL A 88 7.88 1.09 -6.47
N ASP A 89 7.51 1.24 -7.74
CA ASP A 89 8.31 0.77 -8.86
C ASP A 89 8.21 1.68 -10.10
N ARG A 90 8.56 1.15 -11.27
CA ARG A 90 8.51 1.82 -12.58
C ARG A 90 7.41 1.28 -13.50
N ASN A 91 6.47 0.49 -12.97
CA ASN A 91 5.42 -0.17 -13.72
C ASN A 91 4.07 0.54 -13.44
N PRO A 92 3.59 1.39 -14.35
CA PRO A 92 2.31 2.04 -14.14
C PRO A 92 1.16 1.03 -14.11
N LYS A 93 0.18 1.29 -13.25
CA LYS A 93 -1.08 0.54 -13.21
C LYS A 93 -2.24 1.48 -12.93
N LYS A 94 -3.39 1.23 -13.55
CA LYS A 94 -4.65 1.91 -13.23
C LYS A 94 -4.87 1.90 -11.71
N GLY A 95 -5.21 3.06 -11.17
CA GLY A 95 -5.42 3.28 -9.73
C GLY A 95 -4.14 3.48 -8.91
N SER A 96 -2.97 3.46 -9.55
CA SER A 96 -1.70 3.82 -8.91
C SER A 96 -1.47 5.32 -8.95
N ILE A 97 -0.52 5.77 -8.15
CA ILE A 97 -0.13 7.17 -8.05
C ILE A 97 1.15 7.35 -8.85
N LEU A 98 1.11 8.23 -9.85
CA LEU A 98 2.30 8.74 -10.53
C LEU A 98 2.96 9.77 -9.61
N GLN A 99 4.24 9.60 -9.30
CA GLN A 99 5.02 10.47 -8.44
C GLN A 99 6.27 11.00 -9.16
N SER A 100 6.58 12.27 -8.91
CA SER A 100 7.81 12.92 -9.33
C SER A 100 8.42 13.73 -8.18
N SER A 101 9.72 13.58 -7.96
CA SER A 101 10.46 14.41 -7.00
C SER A 101 11.03 15.69 -7.63
N LYS A 102 10.77 15.95 -8.92
CA LYS A 102 11.23 17.17 -9.61
C LYS A 102 10.49 18.41 -9.09
N GLY A 103 11.21 19.51 -8.90
CA GLY A 103 10.68 20.77 -8.40
C GLY A 103 10.69 20.87 -6.87
N LYS A 104 10.33 22.04 -6.33
CA LYS A 104 10.48 22.36 -4.89
C LYS A 104 9.70 21.40 -3.96
N TYR A 105 8.50 21.00 -4.38
CA TYR A 105 7.58 20.15 -3.61
C TYR A 105 7.36 18.77 -4.24
N GLY A 106 7.91 18.51 -5.43
CA GLY A 106 7.52 17.36 -6.25
C GLY A 106 6.10 17.48 -6.79
N HIS A 107 5.61 16.40 -7.40
CA HIS A 107 4.25 16.33 -7.90
C HIS A 107 3.68 14.90 -7.85
N VAL A 108 2.36 14.78 -7.64
CA VAL A 108 1.64 13.50 -7.69
C VAL A 108 0.36 13.61 -8.50
N ALA A 109 0.02 12.54 -9.21
CA ALA A 109 -1.20 12.40 -9.98
C ALA A 109 -1.78 10.99 -9.80
N TYR A 110 -3.09 10.84 -9.98
CA TYR A 110 -3.76 9.54 -9.94
C TYR A 110 -3.94 8.99 -11.36
N ILE A 111 -3.58 7.73 -11.59
CA ILE A 111 -3.72 7.08 -12.91
C ILE A 111 -5.17 6.59 -13.07
N GLU A 112 -5.93 7.30 -13.89
CA GLU A 112 -7.33 6.98 -14.19
C GLU A 112 -7.44 5.80 -15.15
N THR A 113 -6.65 5.81 -16.22
CA THR A 113 -6.61 4.75 -17.24
C THR A 113 -5.21 4.59 -17.82
N ILE A 114 -4.94 3.40 -18.35
CA ILE A 114 -3.81 3.13 -19.24
C ILE A 114 -4.44 2.70 -20.56
N ASN A 115 -4.06 3.38 -21.64
CA ASN A 115 -4.55 3.14 -22.99
C ASN A 115 -3.80 1.95 -23.61
N GLU A 116 -4.32 1.41 -24.71
CA GLU A 116 -3.73 0.25 -25.39
C GLU A 116 -2.32 0.54 -25.93
N ASP A 117 -2.05 1.78 -26.32
CA ASP A 117 -0.73 2.25 -26.76
C ASP A 117 0.28 2.41 -25.61
N GLY A 118 -0.15 2.18 -24.36
CA GLY A 118 0.65 2.34 -23.16
C GLY A 118 0.67 3.75 -22.58
N SER A 119 0.10 4.75 -23.27
CA SER A 119 -0.08 6.10 -22.69
C SER A 119 -1.09 6.05 -21.53
N MET A 120 -1.03 7.05 -20.65
CA MET A 120 -1.87 7.06 -19.45
C MET A 120 -2.67 8.35 -19.32
N GLN A 121 -3.94 8.24 -18.93
CA GLN A 121 -4.70 9.40 -18.47
C GLN A 121 -4.53 9.52 -16.96
N VAL A 122 -4.08 10.69 -16.52
CA VAL A 122 -3.98 11.02 -15.10
C VAL A 122 -4.95 12.13 -14.73
N SER A 123 -5.38 12.15 -13.47
CA SER A 123 -6.08 13.26 -12.84
C SER A 123 -5.28 13.78 -11.66
N GLU A 124 -5.25 15.09 -11.49
CA GLU A 124 -4.45 15.76 -10.47
C GLU A 124 -5.00 17.15 -10.16
N MET A 125 -4.54 17.76 -9.07
CA MET A 125 -4.90 19.12 -8.70
C MET A 125 -3.66 19.99 -8.59
N ASN A 126 -3.79 21.27 -8.89
CA ASN A 126 -2.68 22.23 -8.79
C ASN A 126 -1.47 21.88 -9.68
N TYR A 127 -1.76 21.35 -10.87
CA TYR A 127 -0.76 21.29 -11.94
C TYR A 127 -0.61 22.66 -12.62
N THR A 128 -1.74 23.33 -12.88
CA THR A 128 -1.77 24.69 -13.42
C THR A 128 -1.91 25.73 -12.31
N GLN A 129 -2.91 25.60 -11.43
CA GLN A 129 -3.12 26.51 -10.29
C GLN A 129 -3.89 25.83 -9.13
N PRO A 130 -3.80 26.36 -7.88
CA PRO A 130 -4.42 25.73 -6.73
C PRO A 130 -5.93 25.53 -6.90
N TYR A 131 -6.46 24.43 -6.34
CA TYR A 131 -7.87 24.02 -6.42
C TYR A 131 -8.39 23.62 -7.82
N GLU A 132 -7.62 23.80 -8.88
CA GLU A 132 -8.01 23.32 -10.20
C GLU A 132 -7.67 21.84 -10.36
N ILE A 133 -8.67 21.03 -10.70
CA ILE A 133 -8.49 19.63 -11.10
C ILE A 133 -8.25 19.61 -12.61
N THR A 134 -7.14 19.00 -13.01
CA THR A 134 -6.74 18.84 -14.41
C THR A 134 -6.66 17.36 -14.75
N LYS A 135 -6.83 17.05 -16.04
CA LYS A 135 -6.55 15.74 -16.61
C LYS A 135 -5.54 15.93 -17.74
N ARG A 136 -4.52 15.07 -17.78
CA ARG A 136 -3.54 15.08 -18.88
C ARG A 136 -3.15 13.68 -19.29
N THR A 137 -2.66 13.59 -20.52
CA THR A 137 -2.05 12.39 -21.05
C THR A 137 -0.57 12.37 -20.69
N ILE A 138 -0.11 11.22 -20.20
CA ILE A 138 1.31 10.89 -20.06
C ILE A 138 1.67 10.03 -21.26
N HIS A 139 2.57 10.52 -22.11
CA HIS A 139 3.04 9.76 -23.24
C HIS A 139 4.01 8.66 -22.81
N THR A 140 4.09 7.60 -23.61
CA THR A 140 4.92 6.41 -23.33
C THR A 140 6.39 6.74 -23.07
N TYR A 141 6.94 7.73 -23.78
CA TYR A 141 8.32 8.15 -23.60
C TYR A 141 8.60 8.81 -22.23
N ASP A 142 7.57 9.30 -21.55
CA ASP A 142 7.69 9.97 -20.24
C ASP A 142 7.49 9.03 -19.05
N ILE A 143 6.95 7.83 -19.26
CA ILE A 143 6.58 6.90 -18.18
C ILE A 143 7.78 6.59 -17.27
N LYS A 144 8.95 6.37 -17.86
CA LYS A 144 10.20 6.08 -17.12
C LYS A 144 10.67 7.23 -16.21
N ASN A 145 10.13 8.43 -16.36
CA ASN A 145 10.51 9.59 -15.56
C ASN A 145 9.86 9.61 -14.17
N TYR A 146 8.91 8.71 -13.90
CA TYR A 146 8.09 8.71 -12.69
C TYR A 146 8.26 7.43 -11.87
N TYR A 147 8.01 7.54 -10.57
CA TYR A 147 7.77 6.38 -9.72
C TYR A 147 6.27 6.14 -9.61
N TYR A 148 5.88 4.88 -9.46
CA TYR A 148 4.49 4.48 -9.30
C TYR A 148 4.29 3.87 -7.93
N ILE A 149 3.48 4.51 -7.11
CA ILE A 149 3.09 4.01 -5.79
C ILE A 149 1.78 3.26 -5.97
N HIS A 150 1.70 2.02 -5.50
CA HIS A 150 0.52 1.18 -5.62
C HIS A 150 -0.31 1.17 -4.33
N PRO A 151 -1.46 1.87 -4.27
CA PRO A 151 -2.32 1.86 -3.11
C PRO A 151 -2.79 0.44 -2.75
N GLN A 152 -2.95 0.19 -1.46
CA GLN A 152 -3.44 -1.09 -0.96
C GLN A 152 -4.98 -1.04 -0.86
N LYS A 153 -5.66 -2.18 -0.98
CA LYS A 153 -7.10 -2.23 -0.72
C LYS A 153 -7.38 -2.00 0.76
N ILE A 154 -8.47 -1.30 1.03
CA ILE A 154 -9.05 -1.26 2.37
C ILE A 154 -9.60 -2.66 2.66
N LYS A 155 -9.09 -3.33 3.70
CA LYS A 155 -9.68 -4.57 4.20
C LYS A 155 -10.96 -4.20 4.95
N THR A 156 -12.10 -4.51 4.35
CA THR A 156 -13.43 -4.46 4.98
C THR A 156 -13.65 -5.66 5.88
#